data_AF-A0A354SDZ6-F1
#
_entry.id   AF-A0A354SDZ6-F1
#
_cell.length_a   1.000
_cell.length_b   1.000
_cell.length_c   1.000
_cell.angle_alpha   90.00
_cell.angle_beta   90.00
_cell.angle_gamma   90.00
#
_symmetry.space_group_name_H-M   'P 1'
#
loop_
_entity.id
_entity.type
_entity.pdbx_description
1 polymer ?
#
loop_
_entity_poly.entity_id
_entity_poly.type
_entity_poly.pdbx_seq_one_letter_code
_entity_poly.pdbx_strand_id
1 'polypeptide(L)' 'MSANHGLPEPQSVLIGKLGRKIYVEVDFLVAADRWTLADGDRIRRELNEALHAPGLSFWLNVELHTDPDWDAQ' A
#
# COMPACT_ATOMS: atom_id res chain seq x y z
N MET A 1 -14.20 -9.69 0.95
CA MET A 1 -14.10 -9.30 -0.47
C MET A 1 -12.88 -8.44 -0.60
N SER A 2 -11.81 -8.92 -1.23
CA SER A 2 -10.57 -8.16 -1.40
C SER A 2 -10.81 -6.95 -2.30
N ALA A 3 -10.27 -5.81 -1.88
CA ALA A 3 -10.42 -4.49 -2.47
C ALA A 3 -9.65 -4.34 -3.80
N ASN A 4 -9.81 -5.28 -4.74
CA ASN A 4 -9.14 -5.18 -6.03
C ASN A 4 -9.95 -4.27 -6.97
N HIS A 5 -9.73 -2.96 -6.82
CA HIS A 5 -10.20 -1.88 -7.69
C HIS A 5 -9.62 -1.94 -9.11
N GLY A 6 -9.30 -3.14 -9.62
CA GLY A 6 -8.46 -3.33 -10.80
C GLY A 6 -6.99 -3.03 -10.56
N LEU A 7 -6.55 -3.00 -9.30
CA LEU A 7 -5.13 -2.94 -8.94
C LEU A 7 -4.44 -4.25 -9.31
N PRO A 8 -3.18 -4.18 -9.78
CA PRO A 8 -2.33 -5.36 -9.82
C PRO A 8 -2.04 -5.85 -8.39
N GLU A 9 -1.49 -7.05 -8.29
CA GLU A 9 -0.87 -7.49 -7.03
C GLU A 9 0.23 -6.49 -6.62
N PRO A 10 0.41 -6.23 -5.31
CA PRO A 10 1.52 -5.40 -4.84
C PRO A 10 2.85 -5.95 -5.38
N GLN A 11 3.72 -5.05 -5.84
CA GLN A 11 5.07 -5.41 -6.24
C GLN A 11 5.92 -5.77 -5.02
N SER A 12 5.74 -5.03 -3.91
CA SER A 12 6.41 -5.25 -2.64
C SER A 12 5.38 -5.16 -1.50
N VAL A 13 5.64 -5.92 -0.43
CA VAL A 13 5.01 -5.71 0.87
C VAL A 13 6.08 -5.85 1.94
N LEU A 14 6.40 -4.76 2.62
CA LEU A 14 7.37 -4.74 3.71
C LEU A 14 6.65 -4.55 5.03
N ILE A 15 7.03 -5.35 6.02
CA ILE A 15 6.46 -5.30 7.37
C ILE A 15 7.59 -5.18 8.38
N GLY A 16 7.55 -4.11 9.17
CA GLY A 16 8.54 -3.81 10.18
C GLY A 16 7.89 -3.49 11.53
N LYS A 17 8.57 -3.83 12.62
CA LYS A 17 8.13 -3.44 13.97
C LYS A 17 8.79 -2.11 14.35
N LEU A 18 8.00 -1.06 14.51
CA LEU A 18 8.48 0.28 14.90
C LEU A 18 7.93 0.68 16.27
N GLY A 19 8.73 0.49 17.32
CA GLY A 19 8.31 0.81 18.69
C GLY A 19 7.08 -0.01 19.11
N ARG A 20 5.92 0.64 19.30
CA ARG A 20 4.62 -0.01 19.59
C ARG A 20 3.74 -0.19 18.34
N LYS A 21 4.23 0.21 17.16
CA LYS A 21 3.49 0.15 15.90
C LYS A 21 4.05 -0.95 15.01
N ILE A 22 3.20 -1.46 14.13
CA ILE A 22 3.59 -2.28 12.99
C ILE A 22 3.62 -1.35 11.78
N TYR A 23 4.80 -1.11 11.25
CA TYR A 23 4.98 -0.43 9.97
C TYR A 23 4.66 -1.42 8.84
N VAL A 24 3.84 -0.97 7.89
CA VAL A 24 3.49 -1.72 6.70
C VAL A 24 3.69 -0.79 5.52
N GLU A 25 4.44 -1.23 4.54
CA GLU A 25 4.65 -0.54 3.28
C GLU A 25 4.17 -1.45 2.16
N VAL A 26 3.40 -0.88 1.24
CA VAL A 26 2.79 -1.61 0.13
C VAL A 26 3.00 -0.78 -1.12
N ASP A 27 3.83 -1.29 -2.03
CA ASP A 27 4.13 -0.59 -3.27
C ASP A 27 3.51 -1.33 -4.45
N PHE A 28 2.89 -0.56 -5.32
CA PHE A 28 2.27 -1.07 -6.54
C PHE A 28 2.99 -0.50 -7.76
N LEU A 29 3.35 -1.39 -8.69
CA LEU A 29 3.70 -0.97 -10.04
C LEU A 29 2.43 -0.85 -10.88
N VAL A 30 2.13 0.35 -11.36
CA VAL A 30 0.93 0.67 -12.12
C VAL A 30 1.27 1.26 -13.49
N ALA A 31 0.34 1.13 -14.44
CA ALA A 31 0.47 1.80 -15.73
C ALA A 31 0.39 3.32 -15.56
N ALA A 32 1.24 4.05 -16.30
CA ALA A 32 1.20 5.50 -16.37
C ALA A 32 -0.19 6.02 -16.80
N ASP A 33 -0.55 7.20 -16.31
CA ASP A 33 -1.79 7.94 -16.62
C ASP A 33 -3.12 7.23 -16.29
N ARG A 34 -3.07 6.05 -15.64
CA ARG A 34 -4.27 5.28 -15.29
C ARG A 34 -4.77 5.52 -13.87
N TRP A 35 -3.87 5.93 -12.97
CA TRP A 35 -4.14 6.09 -11.55
C TRP A 35 -3.93 7.53 -11.11
N THR A 36 -4.86 8.05 -10.33
CA THR A 36 -4.81 9.40 -9.79
C THR A 36 -4.42 9.38 -8.31
N LEU A 37 -4.03 10.55 -7.78
CA LEU A 37 -3.81 10.72 -6.34
C LEU A 37 -5.05 10.34 -5.51
N ALA A 38 -6.25 10.60 -6.03
CA ALA A 38 -7.49 10.26 -5.36
C ALA A 38 -7.69 8.74 -5.24
N ASP A 39 -7.22 7.99 -6.23
CA ASP A 39 -7.25 6.52 -6.19
C ASP A 39 -6.25 5.99 -5.16
N GLY A 40 -5.03 6.54 -5.11
CA GLY A 40 -4.05 6.21 -4.06
C GLY A 40 -4.60 6.45 -2.66
N ASP A 41 -5.27 7.58 -2.44
CA ASP A 41 -5.93 7.92 -1.19
C ASP A 41 -7.05 6.94 -0.82
N ARG A 42 -7.82 6.47 -1.80
CA ARG A 42 -8.86 5.46 -1.60
C ARG A 42 -8.25 4.12 -1.17
N ILE A 43 -7.21 3.67 -1.86
CA ILE A 43 -6.50 2.42 -1.55
C ILE A 43 -5.96 2.45 -0.13
N ARG A 44 -5.31 3.55 0.25
CA ARG A 44 -4.78 3.74 1.60
C ARG A 44 -5.86 3.66 2.68
N ARG A 45 -7.06 4.19 2.43
CA ARG A 45 -8.18 4.10 3.38
C ARG A 45 -8.67 2.66 3.52
N GLU A 46 -8.92 2.00 2.41
CA GLU A 46 -9.44 0.62 2.39
C GLU A 46 -8.45 -0.37 3.00
N LEU A 47 -7.15 -0.22 2.72
CA LEU A 47 -6.11 -1.03 3.36
C LEU A 47 -6.00 -0.76 4.85
N ASN A 48 -6.08 0.50 5.30
CA ASN A 48 -6.09 0.82 6.73
C ASN A 48 -7.31 0.21 7.44
N GLU A 49 -8.49 0.25 6.81
CA GLU A 49 -9.70 -0.39 7.33
C GLU A 49 -9.54 -1.92 7.41
N ALA A 50 -8.96 -2.54 6.37
CA ALA A 50 -8.73 -3.98 6.32
C ALA A 50 -7.66 -4.45 7.33
N LEU A 51 -6.66 -3.63 7.61
CA LEU A 51 -5.61 -3.90 8.59
C LEU A 51 -6.06 -3.61 10.03
N HIS A 52 -7.27 -3.09 10.25
CA HIS A 52 -7.74 -2.80 11.59
C HIS A 52 -7.86 -4.09 12.43
N ALA A 53 -7.00 -4.21 13.44
CA ALA A 53 -7.00 -5.32 14.38
C ALA A 53 -6.94 -4.80 15.83
N PRO A 54 -7.82 -5.27 16.73
CA PRO A 54 -7.82 -4.83 18.13
C PRO A 54 -6.47 -5.06 18.81
N GLY A 55 -5.97 -4.03 19.52
CA GLY A 55 -4.71 -4.10 20.25
C GLY A 55 -3.45 -3.90 19.40
N LEU A 56 -3.57 -3.82 18.08
CA LEU A 56 -2.47 -3.47 17.18
C LEU A 56 -2.61 -2.02 16.69
N SER A 57 -1.47 -1.38 16.46
CA SER A 57 -1.41 -0.04 15.87
C SER A 57 -0.57 -0.12 14.61
N PHE A 58 -1.20 0.04 13.45
CA PHE A 58 -0.51 0.02 12.18
C PHE A 58 -0.08 1.43 11.77
N TRP A 59 1.04 1.52 11.07
CA TRP A 59 1.42 2.66 10.27
C TRP A 59 1.59 2.16 8.84
N LEU A 60 0.62 2.50 7.99
CA LEU A 60 0.59 2.09 6.60
C LEU A 60 1.18 3.20 5.71
N ASN A 61 2.16 2.85 4.89
CA ASN A 61 2.58 3.59 3.70
C ASN A 61 2.09 2.85 2.45
N VAL A 62 1.59 3.59 1.46
CA VAL A 62 1.16 3.02 0.18
C VAL A 62 1.69 3.91 -0.92
N GLU A 63 2.44 3.32 -1.85
CA GLU A 63 3.02 4.05 -2.98
C GLU A 63 2.62 3.40 -4.31
N LEU A 64 2.45 4.26 -5.32
CA LEU A 64 2.17 3.86 -6.69
C LEU A 64 3.33 4.32 -7.56
N HIS A 65 4.00 3.37 -8.20
CA HIS A 65 5.13 3.61 -9.09
C HIS A 65 4.74 3.27 -10.52
N THR A 66 5.30 3.98 -11.48
CA THR A 66 5.16 3.65 -12.91
C THR A 66 6.48 3.18 -13.52
N ASP A 67 7.59 3.42 -12.83
CA ASP A 67 8.93 2.96 -13.18
C ASP A 67 9.16 1.61 -12.51
N PRO A 68 9.43 0.51 -13.25
CA PRO A 68 9.68 -0.80 -12.65
C PRO A 68 11.01 -0.90 -11.89
N ASP A 69 11.95 0.02 -12.09
CA ASP A 69 13.29 -0.02 -11.50
C ASP A 69 13.43 0.91 -10.27
N TRP A 70 12.31 1.40 -9.71
CA TRP A 70 12.33 2.39 -8.62
C TRP A 70 13.06 1.92 -7.35
N ASP A 71 13.01 0.62 -7.06
CA ASP A 71 13.56 -0.03 -5.86
C ASP A 71 14.83 -0.84 -6.15
N ALA A 72 15.48 -0.60 -7.29
CA ALA A 72 16.64 -1.40 -7.74
C ALA A 72 17.97 -1.04 -7.05
N GLN A 73 17.96 -0.52 -5.81
CA GLN A 73 19.16 -0.05 -5.08
C GLN A 73 19.70 -1.03 -4.04
#